data_AF-A0A2N2P4R9-F1
#
_entry.id   AF-A0A2N2P4R9-F1
#
_cell.length_a   1.000
_cell.length_b   1.000
_cell.length_c   1.000
_cell.angle_alpha   90.00
_cell.angle_beta   90.00
_cell.angle_gamma   90.00
#
_symmetry.space_group_name_H-M   'P 1'
#
loop_
_entity.id
_entity.type
_entity.pdbx_description
1 polymer ?
#
loop_
_entity_poly.entity_id
_entity_poly.type
_entity_poly.pdbx_seq_one_letter_code
_entity_poly.pdbx_strand_id
1 'polypeptide(L)'
;MPDVAAALGVPRLAAIEYPLGRTLGQPGDSEGQMAVLRAVLQALQDIQVPGGQVHLPFEWPRDARDLPGDVPPPPIVGYIMKHPLKIKNLLERNVP
;
A
#
# COMPACT_ATOMS: atom_id res chain seq x y z
N MET A 1 3.35 -4.08 -4.21
CA MET A 1 2.20 -4.73 -4.88
C MET A 1 2.44 -5.12 -6.36
N PRO A 2 3.66 -5.44 -6.84
CA PRO A 2 3.88 -5.67 -8.28
C PRO A 2 3.11 -6.90 -8.82
N ASP A 3 3.02 -7.98 -8.04
CA ASP A 3 2.40 -9.24 -8.49
C ASP A 3 0.90 -9.12 -8.79
N VAL A 4 0.18 -8.28 -8.01
CA VAL A 4 -1.26 -8.04 -8.23
C VAL A 4 -1.47 -7.20 -9.49
N ALA A 5 -0.64 -6.19 -9.73
CA ALA A 5 -0.73 -5.37 -10.93
C ALA A 5 -0.44 -6.20 -12.20
N ALA A 6 0.52 -7.12 -12.14
CA ALA A 6 0.79 -8.06 -13.22
C ALA A 6 -0.40 -9.02 -13.47
N ALA A 7 -0.97 -9.60 -12.40
CA ALA A 7 -2.13 -10.49 -12.51
C ALA A 7 -3.38 -9.81 -13.10
N LEU A 8 -3.56 -8.52 -12.83
CA LEU A 8 -4.64 -7.70 -13.38
C LEU A 8 -4.36 -7.18 -14.79
N GLY A 9 -3.20 -7.50 -15.38
CA GLY A 9 -2.84 -7.06 -16.72
C GLY A 9 -2.65 -5.55 -16.84
N VAL A 10 -2.19 -4.89 -15.76
CA VAL A 10 -1.99 -3.43 -15.76
C VAL A 10 -0.91 -3.08 -16.81
N PRO A 11 -1.23 -2.26 -17.83
CA PRO A 11 -0.32 -2.04 -18.95
C PRO A 11 0.86 -1.13 -18.60
N ARG A 12 0.73 -0.26 -17.60
CA ARG A 12 1.80 0.63 -17.10
C ARG A 12 1.60 0.86 -15.61
N LEU A 13 2.66 0.69 -14.81
CA LEU A 13 2.60 0.82 -13.36
C LEU A 13 3.56 1.89 -12.85
N ALA A 14 3.04 2.92 -12.19
CA ALA A 14 3.82 3.83 -11.36
C ALA A 14 3.64 3.40 -9.89
N ALA A 15 4.65 2.75 -9.32
CA ALA A 15 4.63 2.25 -7.96
C ALA A 15 5.11 3.31 -6.96
N ILE A 16 4.41 3.46 -5.85
CA ILE A 16 4.79 4.35 -4.75
C ILE A 16 4.65 3.62 -3.42
N GLU A 17 5.61 3.77 -2.54
CA GLU A 17 5.68 3.10 -1.23
C GLU A 17 4.97 3.92 -0.14
N TYR A 18 3.76 4.40 -0.46
CA TYR A 18 2.90 5.12 0.48
C TYR A 18 1.81 4.20 1.06
N PRO A 19 1.27 4.51 2.25
CA PRO A 19 0.16 3.76 2.82
C PRO A 19 -1.06 3.72 1.90
N LEU A 20 -1.79 2.60 1.92
CA LEU A 20 -3.03 2.46 1.18
C LEU A 20 -4.03 3.56 1.58
N GLY A 21 -4.66 4.19 0.57
CA GLY A 21 -5.54 5.35 0.77
C GLY A 21 -4.82 6.69 0.91
N ARG A 22 -3.49 6.71 0.87
CA ARG A 22 -2.64 7.92 0.91
C ARG A 22 -1.63 7.95 -0.23
N THR A 23 -1.96 7.34 -1.36
CA THR A 23 -1.07 7.18 -2.52
C THR A 23 -0.56 8.49 -3.11
N LEU A 24 -1.27 9.61 -2.91
CA LEU A 24 -0.83 10.93 -3.36
C LEU A 24 -0.01 11.69 -2.30
N GLY A 25 -0.02 11.31 -1.04
CA GLY A 25 0.69 12.06 0.02
C GLY A 25 -0.16 12.35 1.25
N GLN A 26 0.33 13.26 2.08
CA GLN A 26 -0.35 13.70 3.30
C GLN A 26 -1.54 14.61 2.97
N PRO A 27 -2.65 14.54 3.72
CA PRO A 27 -3.73 15.51 3.63
C PRO A 27 -3.21 16.93 3.89
N GLY A 28 -3.58 17.87 3.01
CA GLY A 28 -3.16 19.27 3.11
C GLY A 28 -1.79 19.60 2.48
N ASP A 29 -0.98 18.60 2.15
CA ASP A 29 0.29 18.79 1.44
C ASP A 29 0.06 18.85 -0.08
N SER A 30 -0.45 19.98 -0.55
CA SER A 30 -0.78 20.16 -1.98
C SER A 30 0.45 20.12 -2.89
N GLU A 31 1.60 20.59 -2.39
CA GLU A 31 2.85 20.59 -3.13
C GLU A 31 3.38 19.16 -3.34
N GLY A 32 3.48 18.37 -2.26
CA GLY A 32 3.88 16.97 -2.33
C GLY A 32 2.92 16.14 -3.18
N GLN A 33 1.61 16.34 -3.03
CA GLN A 33 0.60 15.68 -3.88
C GLN A 33 0.77 16.01 -5.36
N MET A 34 1.06 17.27 -5.68
CA MET A 34 1.28 17.68 -7.05
C MET A 34 2.60 17.12 -7.60
N ALA A 35 3.65 17.02 -6.79
CA ALA A 35 4.91 16.39 -7.18
C ALA A 35 4.71 14.91 -7.53
N VAL A 36 3.97 14.16 -6.71
CA VAL A 36 3.60 12.77 -6.99
C VAL A 36 2.81 12.67 -8.30
N LEU A 37 1.80 13.52 -8.49
CA LEU A 37 0.98 13.50 -9.71
C LEU A 37 1.82 13.77 -10.97
N ARG A 38 2.72 14.75 -10.92
CA ARG A 38 3.63 15.04 -12.06
C ARG A 38 4.52 13.86 -12.37
N ALA A 39 5.09 13.19 -11.36
CA ALA A 39 5.93 12.03 -11.56
C ALA A 39 5.15 10.84 -12.16
N VAL A 40 3.89 10.64 -11.76
CA VAL A 40 3.00 9.64 -12.38
C VAL A 40 2.75 9.98 -13.85
N LEU A 41 2.47 11.24 -14.17
CA LEU A 41 2.28 11.68 -15.57
C LEU A 41 3.56 11.52 -16.40
N GLN A 42 4.73 11.76 -15.80
CA GLN A 42 6.01 11.51 -16.44
C GLN A 42 6.21 10.01 -16.71
N ALA A 43 5.86 9.15 -15.75
CA ALA A 43 5.91 7.70 -15.92
C ALA A 43 5.05 7.21 -17.10
N LEU A 44 3.92 7.88 -17.40
CA LEU A 44 3.13 7.56 -18.59
C LEU A 44 3.94 7.81 -19.88
N GLN A 45 4.78 8.83 -19.91
CA GLN A 45 5.65 9.11 -21.06
C GLN A 45 6.88 8.19 -21.08
N ASP A 46 7.41 7.81 -19.93
CA ASP A 46 8.66 7.04 -19.86
C ASP A 46 8.43 5.53 -20.10
N ILE A 47 7.28 5.00 -19.68
CA ILE A 47 6.95 3.58 -19.86
C ILE A 47 6.44 3.34 -21.29
N GLN A 48 7.36 2.90 -22.16
CA GLN A 48 7.10 2.65 -23.59
C GLN A 48 6.70 1.20 -23.91
N VAL A 49 6.85 0.28 -22.96
CA VAL A 49 6.57 -1.15 -23.15
C VAL A 49 5.39 -1.58 -22.26
N PRO A 50 4.39 -2.32 -22.79
CA PRO A 50 3.33 -2.88 -21.98
C PRO A 50 3.87 -3.75 -20.83
N GLY A 51 3.28 -3.59 -19.65
CA GLY A 51 3.73 -4.24 -18.42
C GLY A 51 4.95 -3.57 -17.77
N GLY A 52 5.46 -2.48 -18.34
CA GLY A 52 6.56 -1.72 -17.75
C GLY A 52 6.14 -1.03 -16.44
N GLN A 53 7.11 -0.89 -15.54
CA GLN A 53 6.92 -0.30 -14.24
C GLN A 53 8.04 0.68 -13.87
N VAL A 54 7.71 1.69 -13.08
CA VAL A 54 8.68 2.58 -12.44
C VAL A 54 8.34 2.74 -10.97
N HIS A 55 9.37 2.79 -10.13
CA HIS A 55 9.23 3.14 -8.73
C HIS A 55 9.44 4.65 -8.57
N LEU A 56 8.44 5.34 -8.05
CA LEU A 56 8.52 6.77 -7.83
C LEU A 56 9.46 7.08 -6.64
N PRO A 57 10.29 8.13 -6.73
CA PRO A 57 11.34 8.42 -5.75
C PRO A 57 10.81 9.20 -4.54
N PHE A 58 9.66 8.80 -3.99
CA PHE A 58 9.05 9.47 -2.84
C PHE A 58 9.04 8.58 -1.61
N GLU A 59 9.36 9.18 -0.46
CA GLU A 59 9.33 8.51 0.84
C GLU A 59 8.19 9.05 1.69
N TRP A 60 7.53 8.16 2.43
CA TRP A 60 6.43 8.55 3.29
C TRP A 60 6.98 9.34 4.49
N PRO A 61 6.56 10.60 4.72
CA PRO A 61 7.22 11.48 5.68
C PRO A 61 6.91 11.16 7.16
N ARG A 62 5.99 10.22 7.43
CA ARG A 62 5.64 9.80 8.80
C ARG A 62 6.23 8.43 9.10
N ASP A 63 6.66 8.24 10.34
CA ASP A 63 7.02 6.91 10.80
C ASP A 63 5.74 6.05 10.93
N ALA A 64 5.84 4.74 10.71
CA ALA A 64 4.72 3.82 10.89
C ALA A 64 4.13 3.87 12.32
N ARG A 65 4.93 4.32 13.30
CA ARG A 65 4.54 4.53 14.70
C ARG A 65 3.63 5.75 14.91
N ASP A 66 3.56 6.67 13.95
CA ASP A 66 2.76 7.91 14.02
C ASP A 66 1.32 7.73 13.49
N LEU A 67 0.89 6.48 13.30
CA LEU A 67 -0.51 6.15 13.04
C LEU A 67 -1.33 6.46 14.30
N PRO A 68 -2.57 6.98 14.18
CA PRO A 68 -3.42 7.23 15.32
C PRO A 68 -3.54 5.96 16.18
N GLY A 69 -3.20 6.06 17.47
CA GLY A 69 -3.21 4.91 18.38
C GLY A 69 -4.60 4.35 18.69
N ASP A 70 -5.65 4.92 18.10
CA ASP A 70 -7.06 4.55 18.32
C ASP A 70 -7.62 3.70 17.16
N VAL A 71 -6.76 2.93 16.48
CA VAL A 71 -7.24 1.88 15.58
C VAL A 71 -7.64 0.70 16.47
N PRO A 72 -8.93 0.31 16.49
CA PRO A 72 -9.33 -0.86 17.25
C PRO A 72 -8.56 -2.08 16.74
N PRO A 73 -8.12 -2.98 17.63
CA PRO A 73 -7.36 -4.15 17.22
C PRO A 73 -8.17 -4.94 16.18
N PRO A 74 -7.51 -5.55 15.18
CA PRO A 74 -8.20 -6.36 14.19
C PRO A 74 -9.12 -7.40 14.87
N PRO A 75 -10.35 -7.65 14.35
CA PRO A 75 -11.31 -8.56 15.00
C PRO A 75 -10.77 -9.96 15.32
N ILE A 76 -9.82 -10.42 14.51
CA ILE A 76 -9.11 -11.70 14.73
C ILE A 76 -8.39 -11.75 16.07
N VAL A 77 -7.90 -10.63 16.60
CA VAL A 77 -7.26 -10.57 17.92
C VAL A 77 -8.26 -10.97 19.01
N GLY A 78 -9.48 -10.41 18.96
CA GLY A 78 -10.55 -10.77 19.88
C GLY A 78 -11.00 -12.22 19.74
N TYR A 79 -11.02 -12.76 18.52
CA TYR A 79 -11.32 -14.17 18.27
C TYR A 79 -10.25 -15.11 18.85
N ILE A 80 -8.97 -14.82 18.63
CA ILE A 80 -7.85 -15.62 19.14
C ILE A 80 -7.79 -15.58 20.67
N MET A 81 -8.04 -14.42 21.29
CA MET A 81 -8.13 -14.32 22.76
C MET A 81 -9.22 -15.23 23.34
N LYS A 82 -10.35 -15.39 22.63
CA LYS A 82 -11.43 -16.32 23.02
C LYS A 82 -11.13 -17.78 22.67
N HIS A 83 -10.27 -18.03 21.68
CA HIS A 83 -9.95 -19.35 21.15
C HIS A 83 -8.44 -19.54 20.98
N PRO A 84 -7.65 -19.63 22.07
CA PRO A 84 -6.19 -19.60 22.01
C PRO A 84 -5.59 -20.74 21.16
N LEU A 85 -6.24 -21.90 21.13
CA LEU A 85 -5.82 -23.04 20.30
C LEU A 85 -5.90 -22.77 18.78
N LYS A 86 -6.68 -21.76 18.34
CA LYS A 86 -6.81 -21.39 16.92
C LYS A 86 -5.64 -20.56 16.40
N ILE A 87 -4.66 -20.21 17.23
CA ILE A 87 -3.47 -19.49 16.74
C ILE A 87 -2.67 -20.30 15.72
N LYS A 88 -2.61 -21.62 15.90
CA LYS A 88 -1.96 -22.53 14.94
C LYS A 88 -2.63 -22.44 13.57
N ASN A 89 -3.96 -22.50 13.54
CA ASN A 89 -4.75 -22.36 12.31
C ASN A 89 -4.50 -21.04 11.59
N LEU A 90 -4.38 -19.93 12.33
CA LEU A 90 -4.06 -18.62 11.76
C LEU A 90 -2.67 -18.60 11.12
N LEU A 91 -1.66 -19.17 11.80
CA LEU A 91 -0.29 -19.27 11.26
C LEU A 91 -0.23 -20.13 9.99
N GLU A 92 -1.04 -21.19 9.95
CA GLU A 92 -1.19 -22.07 8.79
C GLU A 92 -2.11 -21.47 7.71
N ARG A 93 -2.62 -20.25 7.89
CA ARG A 93 -3.58 -19.57 7.00
C ARG A 93 -4.87 -20.37 6.75
N ASN A 94 -5.23 -21.23 7.70
CA ASN A 94 -6.42 -22.07 7.70
C ASN A 94 -7.47 -21.51 8.66
N VAL A 95 -7.95 -20.31 8.33
CA VAL A 95 -9.01 -19.60 9.08
C VAL A 95 -10.35 -19.88 8.40
N PRO A 96 -11.42 -20.22 9.15
CA PRO A 96 -12.75 -20.45 8.58
C PRO A 96 -13.33 -19.23 7.86
#